data_AF-A0A0D0D0T1-F1
#
_entry.id   AF-A0A0D0D0T1-F1
#
_cell.length_a   1.000
_cell.length_b   1.000
_cell.length_c   1.000
_cell.angle_alpha   90.00
_cell.angle_beta   90.00
_cell.angle_gamma   90.00
#
_symmetry.space_group_name_H-M   'P 1'
#
loop_
_entity.id
_entity.type
_entity.pdbx_description
1 polymer ?
#
loop_
_entity_poly.entity_id
_entity_poly.type
_entity_poly.pdbx_seq_one_letter_code
_entity_poly.pdbx_strand_id
1 'polypeptide(L)'
;MLPAAGHEAIIHLYQDLAIPHPDEPALVEMAEMLRLWPSVFTTVSVMVNHSTPFHRDHNSRVQWYDLFVSIGSYHHTWFNVPTLGTTCHYPPRSTITVSSLLV
;
A
#
# COMPACT_ATOMS: atom_id res chain seq x y z
N MET A 1 -2.84 -15.77 -2.46
CA MET A 1 -3.91 -14.97 -1.82
C MET A 1 -3.45 -13.55 -1.50
N LEU A 2 -2.29 -13.34 -0.85
CA LEU A 2 -1.73 -11.99 -0.62
C LEU A 2 -1.35 -11.20 -1.89
N PRO A 3 -0.66 -11.78 -2.88
CA PRO A 3 -0.28 -11.04 -4.09
C PRO A 3 -1.49 -10.51 -4.86
N ALA A 4 -2.57 -11.32 -4.95
CA ALA A 4 -3.80 -10.94 -5.61
C ALA A 4 -4.55 -9.80 -4.89
N ALA A 5 -4.70 -9.88 -3.57
CA ALA A 5 -5.37 -8.81 -2.81
C ALA A 5 -4.62 -7.47 -2.90
N GLY A 6 -3.28 -7.52 -2.88
CA GLY A 6 -2.46 -6.33 -3.05
C GLY A 6 -2.49 -5.76 -4.47
N HIS A 7 -2.52 -6.65 -5.46
CA HIS A 7 -2.66 -6.29 -6.86
C HIS A 7 -3.96 -5.53 -7.14
N GLU A 8 -5.10 -6.04 -6.66
CA GLU A 8 -6.40 -5.38 -6.79
C GLU A 8 -6.43 -4.03 -6.05
N ALA A 9 -5.83 -3.95 -4.85
CA ALA A 9 -5.79 -2.70 -4.09
C ALA A 9 -5.04 -1.57 -4.83
N ILE A 10 -3.94 -1.89 -5.52
CA ILE A 10 -3.17 -0.91 -6.29
C ILE A 10 -3.92 -0.53 -7.58
N ILE A 11 -4.59 -1.47 -8.24
CA ILE A 11 -5.46 -1.15 -9.40
C ILE A 11 -6.55 -0.16 -8.99
N HIS A 12 -7.25 -0.43 -7.89
CA HIS A 12 -8.28 0.47 -7.37
C HIS A 12 -7.72 1.85 -7.01
N LEU A 13 -6.54 1.91 -6.38
CA LEU A 13 -5.88 3.18 -6.10
C LEU A 13 -5.66 4.02 -7.36
N TYR A 14 -5.10 3.43 -8.43
CA TYR A 14 -4.86 4.16 -9.68
C TYR A 14 -6.15 4.54 -10.39
N GLN A 15 -7.19 3.71 -10.33
CA GLN A 15 -8.51 4.04 -10.85
C GLN A 15 -9.12 5.22 -10.09
N ASP A 16 -9.07 5.21 -8.76
CA ASP A 16 -9.61 6.27 -7.92
C ASP A 16 -8.85 7.59 -8.12
N LEU A 17 -7.53 7.54 -8.31
CA LEU A 17 -6.71 8.71 -8.64
C LEU A 17 -7.00 9.26 -10.04
N ALA A 18 -7.43 8.42 -10.99
CA ALA A 18 -7.79 8.86 -12.34
C ALA A 18 -9.15 9.59 -12.39
N ILE A 19 -10.08 9.29 -11.47
CA ILE A 19 -11.42 9.93 -11.44
C ILE A 19 -11.35 11.46 -11.39
N PRO A 20 -10.58 12.10 -10.48
CA PRO A 20 -10.46 13.56 -10.44
C PRO A 20 -9.52 14.14 -11.52
N HIS A 21 -8.77 13.30 -12.24
CA HIS A 21 -7.74 13.71 -13.20
C HIS A 21 -7.95 13.04 -14.58
N PRO A 22 -9.10 13.27 -15.25
CA PRO A 22 -9.41 12.62 -16.53
C PRO A 22 -8.45 13.02 -17.66
N ASP A 23 -7.77 14.15 -17.51
CA ASP A 23 -6.80 14.68 -18.47
C ASP A 23 -5.41 14.03 -18.34
N GLU A 24 -5.22 13.13 -17.37
CA GLU A 24 -3.97 12.43 -17.11
C GLU A 24 -4.07 10.95 -17.54
N PRO A 25 -3.94 10.66 -18.86
CA PRO A 25 -4.13 9.30 -19.40
C PRO A 25 -3.16 8.28 -18.82
N ALA A 26 -2.03 8.74 -18.27
CA ALA A 26 -1.02 7.91 -17.62
C ALA A 26 -1.58 7.14 -16.41
N LEU A 27 -2.54 7.68 -15.66
CA LEU A 27 -3.13 6.99 -14.50
C LEU A 27 -4.00 5.80 -14.92
N VAL A 28 -4.78 5.98 -15.99
CA VAL A 28 -5.60 4.92 -16.61
C VAL A 28 -4.72 3.87 -17.26
N GLU A 29 -3.70 4.29 -18.02
CA GLU A 29 -2.72 3.39 -18.63
C GLU A 29 -1.99 2.56 -17.57
N MET A 30 -1.60 3.18 -16.45
CA MET A 30 -0.96 2.47 -15.35
C MET A 30 -1.89 1.41 -14.74
N ALA A 31 -3.18 1.71 -14.51
CA ALA A 31 -4.15 0.73 -14.02
C ALA A 31 -4.29 -0.49 -14.96
N GLU A 32 -4.30 -0.27 -16.28
CA GLU A 32 -4.34 -1.35 -17.27
C GLU A 32 -3.02 -2.14 -17.33
N MET A 33 -1.86 -1.47 -17.26
CA MET A 33 -0.56 -2.12 -17.19
C MET A 33 -0.43 -2.99 -15.93
N LEU A 34 -0.93 -2.50 -14.79
CA LEU A 34 -0.90 -3.24 -13.53
C LEU A 34 -1.62 -4.58 -13.67
N ARG A 35 -2.75 -4.66 -14.39
CA ARG A 35 -3.47 -5.94 -14.65
C ARG A 35 -2.62 -6.99 -15.36
N LEU A 36 -1.65 -6.56 -16.16
CA LEU A 36 -0.74 -7.44 -16.90
C LEU A 36 0.49 -7.84 -16.08
N TRP A 37 0.74 -7.19 -14.95
CA TRP A 37 1.92 -7.47 -14.13
C TRP A 37 1.70 -8.69 -13.23
N PRO A 38 2.57 -9.72 -13.30
CA PRO A 38 2.41 -10.94 -12.50
C PRO A 38 2.61 -10.71 -10.99
N SER A 39 3.29 -9.62 -10.62
CA SER A 39 3.34 -9.08 -9.26
C SER A 39 3.77 -7.62 -9.33
N VAL A 40 3.01 -6.74 -8.70
CA VAL A 40 3.34 -5.32 -8.50
C VAL A 40 4.39 -5.12 -7.39
N PHE A 41 4.68 -6.18 -6.62
CA PHE A 41 5.64 -6.16 -5.53
C PHE A 41 6.99 -6.70 -6.00
N THR A 42 8.03 -5.89 -5.85
CA THR A 42 9.43 -6.28 -6.07
C THR A 42 10.09 -6.82 -4.80
N THR A 43 9.49 -6.58 -3.63
CA THR A 43 10.00 -7.05 -2.33
C THR A 43 8.84 -7.36 -1.39
N VAL A 44 8.96 -8.43 -0.61
CA VAL A 44 7.99 -8.82 0.43
C VAL A 44 8.76 -9.03 1.73
N SER A 45 8.29 -8.42 2.81
CA SER A 45 8.81 -8.64 4.16
C SER A 45 7.67 -9.12 5.08
N VAL A 46 8.03 -9.88 6.11
CA VAL A 46 7.08 -10.35 7.13
C VAL A 46 7.45 -9.73 8.47
N MET A 47 6.55 -8.91 9.01
CA MET A 47 6.69 -8.35 10.35
C MET A 47 6.11 -9.33 11.37
N VAL A 48 6.99 -10.08 12.03
CA VAL A 48 6.60 -11.05 13.07
C VAL A 48 6.51 -10.43 14.46
N ASN A 49 7.07 -9.24 14.64
CA ASN A 49 6.98 -8.50 15.89
C ASN A 49 5.63 -7.78 15.97
N HIS A 50 4.97 -7.84 17.12
CA HIS A 50 3.68 -7.16 17.34
C HIS A 50 3.79 -5.62 17.27
N SER A 51 5.01 -5.08 17.16
CA SER A 51 5.30 -3.66 16.98
C SER A 51 6.58 -3.49 16.17
N THR A 52 6.56 -2.56 15.23
CA THR A 52 7.74 -2.10 14.48
C THR A 52 8.12 -0.72 15.00
N PRO A 53 9.39 -0.45 15.37
CA PRO A 53 9.83 0.89 15.73
C PRO A 53 9.53 1.89 14.62
N PHE A 54 9.29 3.15 14.97
CA PHE A 54 9.14 4.21 13.98
C PHE A 54 10.40 4.32 13.13
N HIS A 55 10.21 4.29 11.82
CA HIS A 55 11.25 4.42 10.83
C HIS A 55 10.66 5.05 9.56
N ARG A 56 11.57 5.48 8.68
CA ARG A 56 11.27 6.00 7.35
C ARG A 56 11.95 5.11 6.34
N ASP A 57 11.28 4.78 5.24
CA ASP A 57 11.95 4.07 4.15
C ASP A 57 12.82 5.03 3.35
N HIS A 58 14.13 4.94 3.56
CA HIS A 58 15.11 5.79 2.89
C HIS A 58 15.48 5.33 1.48
N ASN A 59 15.11 4.11 1.09
CA ASN A 59 15.48 3.55 -0.22
C ASN A 59 14.32 3.55 -1.22
N SER A 60 13.26 4.31 -0.92
CA SER A 60 12.09 4.41 -1.77
C SER A 60 12.25 5.44 -2.89
N ARG A 61 11.44 5.29 -3.95
CA ARG A 61 11.32 6.26 -5.03
C ARG A 61 9.92 6.86 -5.02
N VAL A 62 9.77 8.06 -5.58
CA VAL A 62 8.50 8.81 -5.68
C VAL A 62 7.36 7.97 -6.27
N GLN A 63 7.69 7.04 -7.16
CA GLN A 63 6.73 6.19 -7.87
C GLN A 63 6.37 4.90 -7.11
N TRP A 64 6.97 4.67 -5.94
CA TRP A 64 6.81 3.44 -5.18
C TRP A 64 5.73 3.56 -4.11
N TYR A 65 5.07 2.43 -3.88
CA TYR A 65 4.05 2.27 -2.85
C TYR A 65 4.42 1.09 -1.98
N ASP A 66 4.21 1.26 -0.68
CA ASP A 66 4.30 0.17 0.28
C ASP A 66 2.90 -0.34 0.57
N LEU A 67 2.76 -1.66 0.54
CA LEU A 67 1.54 -2.35 0.90
C LEU A 67 1.77 -3.15 2.18
N PHE A 68 0.95 -2.85 3.18
CA PHE A 68 0.89 -3.59 4.42
C PHE A 68 -0.38 -4.42 4.42
N VAL A 69 -0.25 -5.73 4.65
CA VAL A 69 -1.39 -6.65 4.82
C VAL A 69 -1.37 -7.28 6.20
N SER A 70 -2.50 -7.22 6.90
CA SER A 70 -2.63 -7.77 8.25
C SER A 70 -3.05 -9.24 8.16
N ILE A 71 -2.15 -10.13 8.57
CA ILE A 71 -2.36 -11.58 8.62
C ILE A 71 -2.38 -12.02 10.09
N GLY A 72 -3.40 -12.78 10.49
CA GLY A 72 -3.51 -13.35 11.83
C GLY A 72 -4.84 -13.04 12.51
N SER A 73 -4.83 -12.94 13.84
CA SER A 73 -6.02 -12.70 14.69
C SER A 73 -5.81 -11.55 15.68
N TYR A 74 -4.88 -10.64 15.38
CA TYR A 74 -4.60 -9.48 16.23
C TYR A 74 -5.66 -8.38 16.02
N HIS A 75 -6.57 -8.20 16.96
CA HIS A 75 -7.71 -7.28 16.82
C HIS A 75 -7.42 -5.83 17.22
N HIS A 76 -6.31 -5.58 17.93
CA HIS A 76 -5.92 -4.27 18.48
C HIS A 76 -4.65 -3.71 17.83
N THR A 77 -4.58 -3.80 16.51
CA THR A 77 -3.45 -3.31 15.70
C THR A 77 -3.78 -1.96 15.08
N TRP A 78 -2.78 -1.08 15.07
CA TRP A 78 -2.88 0.29 14.61
C TRP A 78 -1.69 0.60 13.70
N PHE A 79 -1.93 1.34 12.63
CA PHE A 79 -0.90 1.86 11.75
C PHE A 79 -0.76 3.36 11.99
N ASN A 80 0.35 3.75 12.60
CA ASN A 80 0.62 5.13 13.00
C ASN A 80 1.56 5.79 11.99
N VAL A 81 1.18 6.95 11.49
CA VAL A 81 1.98 7.78 10.58
C VAL A 81 2.15 9.18 11.21
N PRO A 82 3.13 9.34 12.14
CA PRO A 82 3.28 10.59 12.89
C PRO A 82 3.54 11.82 12.02
N THR A 83 4.26 11.64 10.89
CA THR A 83 4.54 12.68 9.90
C THR A 83 3.28 13.31 9.31
N LEU A 84 2.19 12.53 9.26
CA LEU A 84 0.87 12.96 8.79
C LEU A 84 -0.13 13.21 9.94
N GLY A 85 0.30 13.05 11.20
CA GLY A 85 -0.59 13.13 12.36
C GLY A 85 -1.77 12.15 12.31
N THR A 86 -1.65 11.06 11.54
CA THR A 86 -2.74 10.13 11.26
C THR A 86 -2.48 8.76 11.90
N THR A 87 -3.55 8.14 12.38
CA THR A 87 -3.57 6.77 12.88
C THR A 87 -4.74 6.03 12.26
N CYS A 88 -4.47 4.87 11.67
CA CYS A 88 -5.50 4.02 11.08
C CYS A 88 -5.67 2.75 11.92
N HIS A 89 -6.93 2.37 12.19
CA HIS A 89 -7.23 1.04 12.73
C HIS A 89 -6.87 -0.02 11.68
N TYR A 90 -6.09 -1.01 12.06
CA TYR A 90 -5.47 -1.96 11.12
C TYR A 90 -5.73 -3.42 11.55
N PRO A 91 -7.00 -3.87 11.65
CA PRO A 91 -7.38 -5.18 12.18
C PRO A 91 -6.98 -6.33 11.24
N PRO A 92 -7.19 -7.61 11.60
CA PRO A 92 -6.90 -8.73 10.73
C PRO A 92 -7.67 -8.65 9.42
N ARG A 93 -7.05 -9.08 8.31
CA ARG A 93 -7.62 -9.03 6.95
C ARG A 93 -7.83 -7.61 6.42
N SER A 94 -7.15 -6.61 6.99
CA SER A 94 -7.07 -5.27 6.41
C SER A 94 -5.78 -5.09 5.61
N THR A 95 -5.82 -4.10 4.72
CA THR A 95 -4.71 -3.70 3.88
C THR A 95 -4.55 -2.19 3.98
N ILE A 96 -3.31 -1.71 4.07
CA ILE A 96 -2.97 -0.29 4.01
C ILE A 96 -1.98 -0.10 2.88
N THR A 97 -2.28 0.86 2.01
CA THR A 97 -1.37 1.30 0.94
C THR A 97 -0.87 2.70 1.29
N VAL A 98 0.43 2.90 1.26
CA VAL A 98 1.04 4.22 1.48
C VAL A 98 2.02 4.53 0.37
N SER A 99 2.10 5.81 -0.02
CA SER A 99 3.22 6.26 -0.84
C SER A 99 4.48 6.22 0.00
N SER A 100 5.55 5.65 -0.54
CA SER A 100 6.80 5.48 0.19
C SER A 100 7.54 6.81 0.48
N LEU A 101 7.03 7.94 -0.02
CA LEU A 101 7.47 9.28 0.40
C LEU A 101 6.88 9.71 1.75
N LEU A 102 5.80 9.09 2.20
CA LEU A 102 5.04 9.50 3.39
C LEU A 102 5.48 8.79 4.67
N VAL A 103 6.04 7.58 4.53
CA VAL A 103 6.58 6.75 5.62
C VAL A 103 8.08 6.91 5.73
#